data_AF-A0AAC8VLH6-F1
#
_entry.id   AF-A0AAC8VLH6-F1
#
_cell.length_a   1.000
_cell.length_b   1.000
_cell.length_c   1.000
_cell.angle_alpha   90.00
_cell.angle_beta   90.00
_cell.angle_gamma   90.00
#
_symmetry.space_group_name_H-M   'P 1'
#
loop_
_entity.id
_entity.type
_entity.pdbx_description
1 polymer ?
#
loop_
_entity_poly.entity_id
_entity_poly.type
_entity_poly.pdbx_seq_one_letter_code
_entity_poly.pdbx_strand_id
1 'polypeptide(L)'
;MIYRHLNEKDRFYIEQRLSEGDSLRSIARALGFSPSTISREIKRHTPIDFKGLYCHRLTSRCAQEKRANAKQGQAFNKFQKRQKC
;
A
#
# COMPACT_ATOMS: atom_id res chain seq x y z
N MET A 1 -8.01 -20.83 -1.83
CA MET A 1 -6.68 -20.18 -1.71
C MET A 1 -6.73 -19.16 -0.59
N ILE A 2 -5.78 -19.22 0.35
CA ILE A 2 -5.73 -18.28 1.48
C ILE A 2 -5.04 -17.00 1.00
N TYR A 3 -5.78 -15.91 0.91
CA TYR A 3 -5.23 -14.62 0.52
C TYR A 3 -4.44 -14.03 1.70
N ARG A 4 -3.10 -14.11 1.63
CA ARG A 4 -2.22 -13.56 2.67
C ARG A 4 -1.87 -12.11 2.34
N HIS A 5 -2.27 -11.20 3.21
CA HIS A 5 -1.90 -9.79 3.13
C HIS A 5 -0.50 -9.57 3.72
N LEU A 6 0.24 -8.60 3.18
CA LEU A 6 1.44 -8.07 3.81
C LEU A 6 1.05 -7.35 5.10
N ASN A 7 1.58 -7.82 6.22
CA ASN A 7 1.46 -7.17 7.51
C ASN A 7 2.48 -6.04 7.65
N GLU A 8 2.33 -5.22 8.68
CA GLU A 8 3.26 -4.12 8.97
C GLU A 8 4.69 -4.60 9.16
N LYS A 9 4.89 -5.75 9.83
CA LYS A 9 6.20 -6.40 9.98
C LYS A 9 6.82 -6.78 8.64
N ASP A 10 6.01 -7.32 7.72
CA ASP A 10 6.49 -7.71 6.38
C ASP A 10 6.91 -6.47 5.57
N ARG A 11 6.16 -5.36 5.70
CA ARG A 11 6.52 -4.10 5.03
C ARG A 11 7.78 -3.47 5.63
N PHE A 12 7.94 -3.51 6.94
CA PHE A 12 9.16 -3.07 7.62
C PHE A 12 10.38 -3.88 7.15
N TYR A 13 10.22 -5.20 7.03
CA TYR A 13 11.28 -6.07 6.51
C TYR A 13 11.65 -5.73 5.06
N ILE A 14 10.67 -5.42 4.20
CA ILE A 14 10.93 -4.97 2.83
C ILE A 14 11.73 -3.66 2.83
N GLU A 15 11.36 -2.68 3.66
CA GLU A 15 12.07 -1.39 3.77
C GLU A 15 13.51 -1.59 4.21
N GLN A 16 13.74 -2.38 5.26
CA GLN A 16 15.08 -2.68 5.76
C GLN A 16 15.94 -3.36 4.67
N ARG A 17 15.44 -4.43 4.04
CA ARG A 17 16.22 -5.16 3.03
C ARG A 17 16.48 -4.34 1.76
N LEU A 18 15.55 -3.47 1.37
CA LEU A 18 15.79 -2.52 0.27
C LEU A 18 16.91 -1.54 0.62
N SER A 19 16.99 -1.09 1.88
CA SER A 19 18.09 -0.22 2.33
C SER A 19 19.44 -0.94 2.36
N GLU A 20 19.43 -2.26 2.62
CA GLU A 20 20.61 -3.13 2.55
C GLU A 20 21.03 -3.45 1.10
N GLY A 21 20.23 -3.09 0.08
CA GLY A 21 20.53 -3.33 -1.34
C GLY A 21 20.13 -4.72 -1.84
N ASP A 22 19.30 -5.46 -1.10
CA ASP A 22 18.85 -6.78 -1.52
C ASP A 22 17.94 -6.73 -2.75
N SER A 23 18.03 -7.79 -3.56
CA SER A 23 17.13 -7.96 -4.69
C SER A 23 15.70 -8.28 -4.25
N LEU A 24 14.71 -7.75 -4.97
CA LEU A 24 13.28 -8.01 -4.76
C LEU A 24 12.94 -9.51 -4.69
N ARG A 25 13.63 -10.33 -5.49
CA ARG A 25 13.43 -11.79 -5.54
C ARG A 25 13.91 -12.46 -4.24
N SER A 26 15.02 -11.99 -3.66
CA SER A 26 15.53 -12.48 -2.37
C SER A 26 14.53 -12.20 -1.25
N ILE A 27 14.06 -10.94 -1.18
CA ILE A 27 13.08 -10.50 -0.18
C ILE A 27 11.76 -11.29 -0.32
N ALA A 28 11.30 -11.50 -1.57
CA ALA A 28 10.09 -12.27 -1.86
C ALA A 28 10.19 -13.72 -1.38
N ARG A 29 11.34 -14.36 -1.63
CA ARG A 29 11.60 -15.73 -1.19
C ARG A 29 11.65 -15.82 0.34
N ALA A 30 12.25 -14.85 1.01
CA ALA A 30 12.31 -14.80 2.47
C ALA A 30 10.92 -14.68 3.13
N LEU A 31 10.02 -13.89 2.54
CA LEU A 31 8.66 -13.70 3.06
C LEU A 31 7.65 -14.75 2.55
N GLY A 32 8.04 -15.61 1.60
CA GLY A 32 7.16 -16.59 0.96
C GLY A 32 6.09 -15.95 0.05
N PHE A 33 6.36 -14.77 -0.50
CA PHE A 33 5.46 -14.09 -1.45
C PHE A 33 5.99 -14.17 -2.87
N SER A 34 5.11 -13.93 -3.84
CA SER A 34 5.55 -13.74 -5.21
C SER A 34 6.33 -12.42 -5.35
N PRO A 35 7.38 -12.34 -6.18
CA PRO A 35 8.11 -11.09 -6.43
C PRO A 35 7.19 -10.01 -7.03
N SER A 36 6.13 -10.42 -7.74
CA SER A 36 5.13 -9.50 -8.27
C SER A 36 4.29 -8.82 -7.18
N THR A 37 4.06 -9.49 -6.05
CA THR A 37 3.36 -8.91 -4.88
C THR A 37 4.19 -7.79 -4.28
N ILE A 38 5.49 -8.04 -4.05
CA ILE A 38 6.40 -7.05 -3.48
C ILE A 38 6.62 -5.88 -4.43
N SER A 39 6.82 -6.14 -5.74
CA SER A 39 6.94 -5.07 -6.73
C SER A 39 5.71 -4.16 -6.76
N ARG A 40 4.50 -4.74 -6.69
CA ARG A 40 3.25 -3.96 -6.62
C ARG A 40 3.14 -3.16 -5.32
N GLU A 41 3.59 -3.71 -4.19
CA GLU A 41 3.61 -2.99 -2.92
C GLU A 41 4.53 -1.77 -3.01
N ILE A 42 5.76 -1.98 -3.49
CA ILE A 42 6.75 -0.92 -3.64
C ILE A 42 6.21 0.15 -4.57
N LYS A 43 5.77 -0.21 -5.78
CA LYS A 43 5.24 0.75 -6.77
C LYS A 43 4.04 1.56 -6.27
N ARG A 44 3.21 1.00 -5.38
CA ARG A 44 2.07 1.74 -4.78
C ARG A 44 2.49 2.73 -3.70
N HIS A 45 3.62 2.48 -3.04
CA HIS A 45 4.06 3.21 -1.86
C HIS A 45 5.43 3.88 -2.03
N THR A 46 5.94 3.96 -3.25
CA THR A 46 7.05 4.82 -3.65
C THR A 46 6.47 6.04 -4.37
N PRO A 47 6.46 7.22 -3.73
CA PRO A 47 6.21 8.46 -4.45
C PRO A 47 7.36 8.70 -5.42
N ILE A 48 7.04 9.13 -6.64
CA ILE A 48 8.03 9.52 -7.66
C ILE A 48 8.91 10.66 -7.12
N ASP A 49 8.33 11.50 -6.27
CA ASP A 49 8.95 12.70 -5.70
C ASP A 49 10.04 12.38 -4.66
N PHE A 50 10.00 11.19 -4.05
CA PHE A 50 10.94 10.79 -2.98
C PHE A 50 12.11 9.96 -3.51
N LYS A 51 12.60 10.29 -4.72
CA LYS A 51 13.76 9.63 -5.36
C LYS A 51 13.60 8.09 -5.48
N GLY A 52 12.37 7.60 -5.48
CA GLY A 52 12.06 6.17 -5.51
C GLY A 52 12.32 5.41 -4.21
N LEU A 53 12.51 6.08 -3.07
CA LEU A 53 12.67 5.41 -1.78
C LEU A 53 11.33 4.89 -1.25
N TYR A 54 11.29 3.60 -0.95
CA TYR A 54 10.16 2.94 -0.32
C TYR A 54 10.14 3.27 1.17
N CYS A 55 9.02 3.76 1.70
CA CYS A 55 8.85 3.99 3.12
C CYS A 55 7.57 3.31 3.62
N HIS A 56 7.69 2.33 4.54
CA HIS A 56 6.53 1.55 4.97
C HIS A 56 5.50 2.41 5.71
N ARG A 57 5.97 3.45 6.41
CA ARG A 57 5.14 4.35 7.23
C ARG A 57 4.14 5.16 6.39
N LEU A 58 4.48 5.48 5.14
CA LEU A 58 3.58 6.17 4.22
C LEU A 58 2.41 5.29 3.76
N THR A 59 2.56 3.96 3.84
CA THR A 59 1.53 3.00 3.41
C THR A 59 0.24 3.16 4.19
N SER A 60 0.33 3.25 5.51
CA SER A 60 -0.84 3.35 6.39
C SER A 60 -1.58 4.67 6.22
N ARG A 61 -0.83 5.78 6.12
CA ARG A 61 -1.38 7.14 5.97
C ARG A 61 -2.07 7.34 4.63
N CYS A 62 -1.42 7.00 3.51
CA CYS A 62 -2.04 7.13 2.19
C CYS A 62 -3.27 6.22 2.03
N ALA A 63 -3.27 5.02 2.63
CA ALA A 63 -4.44 4.15 2.61
C ALA A 63 -5.62 4.71 3.42
N GLN A 64 -5.35 5.34 4.56
CA GLN A 64 -6.35 6.04 5.36
C GLN A 64 -6.90 7.28 4.65
N GLU A 65 -6.02 8.10 4.06
CA GLU A 65 -6.40 9.29 3.29
C GLU A 65 -7.29 8.93 2.10
N LYS A 66 -6.96 7.87 1.35
CA LYS A 66 -7.82 7.38 0.26
C LYS A 66 -9.21 6.93 0.76
N ARG A 67 -9.29 6.25 1.90
CA ARG A 67 -10.58 5.86 2.51
C ARG A 67 -11.37 7.07 3.00
N ALA A 68 -10.70 8.09 3.55
CA ALA A 68 -11.34 9.33 4.00
C ALA A 68 -11.92 10.11 2.80
N ASN A 69 -11.15 10.26 1.72
CA ASN A 69 -11.59 10.92 0.48
C ASN A 69 -12.76 10.16 -0.19
N ALA A 70 -12.74 8.82 -0.16
CA ALA A 70 -13.86 8.01 -0.67
C ALA A 70 -15.17 8.21 0.13
N LYS A 71 -15.11 8.59 1.41
CA LYS A 71 -16.30 8.93 2.21
C LYS A 71 -16.88 10.29 1.85
N GLN A 72 -16.06 11.27 1.46
CA GLN A 72 -16.54 12.59 1.04
C GLN A 72 -17.42 12.52 -0.22
N GLY A 73 -17.02 11.74 -1.23
CA GLY A 73 -17.83 11.54 -2.44
C GLY A 73 -19.19 10.83 -2.20
N GLN A 74 -19.31 10.05 -1.12
CA GLN A 74 -20.57 9.40 -0.75
C GLN A 74 -21.56 10.35 -0.05
N ALA A 75 -21.07 11.42 0.59
CA ALA A 75 -21.94 12.39 1.25
C ALA A 75 -22.83 13.14 0.24
N PHE A 76 -22.29 13.51 -0.92
CA PHE A 76 -23.01 14.19 -1.99
C PHE A 76 -24.17 13.33 -2.57
N ASN A 77 -23.90 12.06 -2.83
CA ASN A 77 -24.92 11.11 -3.32
C ASN A 77 -26.06 10.87 -2.30
N LYS A 78 -25.78 11.00 -1.00
CA LYS A 78 -26.77 10.82 0.07
C LYS A 78 -27.77 11.98 0.15
N PHE A 79 -27.32 13.21 -0.15
CA PHE A 79 -28.21 14.38 -0.24
C PHE A 79 -29.14 14.31 -1.45
N GLN A 80 -28.63 13.94 -2.62
CA GLN A 80 -29.41 13.87 -3.86
C GLN A 80 -30.48 12.76 -3.84
N LYS A 81 -30.21 11.63 -3.16
CA LYS A 81 -31.20 10.56 -2.93
C LYS A 81 -32.33 10.97 -1.98
N ARG A 82 -32.12 11.95 -1.11
CA ARG A 82 -33.09 12.39 -0.08
C ARG A 82 -34.03 13.49 -0.55
N GLN A 83 -33.76 14.11 -1.70
CA GLN A 83 -34.64 15.09 -2.36
C GLN A 83 -35.51 14.47 -3.47
N LYS A 84 -35.37 13.17 -3.76
CA LYS A 84 -36.15 12.43 -4.77
C LYS A 84 -37.25 11.53 -4.17
N CYS A 85 -37.49 11.61 -2.86
CA CYS A 85 -38.64 10.99 -2.20
C CYS A 85 -39.69 12.06 -1.91
#